data_AF-T0RB30-F1
#
_entry.id   AF-T0RB30-F1
#
_cell.length_a   1.000
_cell.length_b   1.000
_cell.length_c   1.000
_cell.angle_alpha   90.00
_cell.angle_beta   90.00
_cell.angle_gamma   90.00
#
_symmetry.space_group_name_H-M   'P 1'
#
loop_
_entity.id
_entity.type
_entity.pdbx_description
1 polymer ?
#
loop_
_entity_poly.entity_id
_entity_poly.type
_entity_poly.pdbx_seq_one_letter_code
_entity_poly.pdbx_strand_id
1 'polypeptide(L)'
;MKKNLLIIAIITIIAVGGILLFVKKGENVEDISKHFKLDTNSVITGQDKTFETTDEQRVIEASKLNSDVEVEEQMEKWDEQYDQLEKEWKNLVLNLFTVELNLEQAAYEDYLLMKEGLSKDKLRAFEAFHAEMEKKYGDNYTYNPSDEEIQFEKDIQQKYDELLKSKLGEGNFIKYLELRDNFNQSLMEKQDPNEGVILMDF
;
A
#
# COMPACT_ATOMS: atom_id res chain seq x y z
N MET A 1 1.02 35.62 31.85
CA MET A 1 1.47 34.36 32.51
C MET A 1 0.38 33.29 32.63
N LYS A 2 -0.90 33.62 32.92
CA LYS A 2 -1.96 32.60 33.08
C LYS A 2 -2.35 31.82 31.80
N LYS A 3 -2.19 32.41 30.60
CA LYS A 3 -2.52 31.73 29.32
C LYS A 3 -1.52 30.63 28.93
N ASN A 4 -0.24 30.83 29.20
CA ASN A 4 0.81 29.85 28.86
C ASN A 4 0.75 28.62 29.79
N LEU A 5 0.27 28.79 31.02
CA LEU A 5 0.07 27.68 31.96
C LEU A 5 -1.11 26.76 31.54
N LEU A 6 -2.12 27.33 30.89
CA LEU A 6 -3.32 26.61 30.44
C LEU A 6 -3.02 25.76 29.19
N ILE A 7 -2.16 26.24 28.29
CA ILE A 7 -1.71 25.49 27.11
C ILE A 7 -0.82 24.30 27.52
N ILE A 8 0.09 24.51 28.47
CA ILE A 8 0.97 23.44 28.97
C ILE A 8 0.14 22.34 29.65
N ALA A 9 -0.89 22.70 30.42
CA ALA A 9 -1.78 21.73 31.09
C ALA A 9 -2.60 20.89 30.10
N ILE A 10 -3.07 21.47 28.99
CA ILE A 10 -3.81 20.72 27.95
C ILE A 10 -2.89 19.73 27.24
N ILE A 11 -1.66 20.12 26.93
CA ILE A 11 -0.67 19.25 26.27
C ILE A 11 -0.27 18.09 27.20
N THR A 12 -0.17 18.32 28.51
CA THR A 12 0.14 17.24 29.47
C THR A 12 -1.01 16.24 29.62
N ILE A 13 -2.27 16.68 29.57
CA ILE A 13 -3.43 15.78 29.64
C ILE A 13 -3.54 14.91 28.39
N ILE A 14 -3.24 15.45 27.20
CA ILE A 14 -3.25 14.67 25.95
C ILE A 14 -2.10 13.65 25.93
N ALA A 15 -0.89 14.04 26.38
CA ALA A 15 0.25 13.14 26.45
C ALA A 15 0.04 11.98 27.46
N VAL A 16 -0.54 12.26 28.63
CA VAL A 16 -0.82 11.23 29.64
C VAL A 16 -2.01 10.34 29.23
N GLY A 17 -3.02 10.90 28.55
CA GLY A 17 -4.15 10.14 28.02
C GLY A 17 -3.77 9.17 26.89
N GLY A 18 -2.85 9.57 26.00
CA GLY A 18 -2.34 8.73 24.92
C GLY A 18 -1.51 7.53 25.42
N ILE A 19 -0.68 7.74 26.45
CA ILE A 19 0.17 6.67 27.02
C ILE A 19 -0.68 5.65 27.81
N LEU A 20 -1.71 6.07 28.53
CA LEU A 20 -2.57 5.17 29.31
C LEU A 20 -3.46 4.26 28.44
N LEU A 21 -3.77 4.64 27.20
CA LEU A 21 -4.49 3.77 26.26
C LEU A 21 -3.58 2.70 25.62
N PHE A 22 -2.26 2.94 25.53
CA PHE A 22 -1.30 1.97 25.02
C PHE A 22 -0.89 0.92 26.07
N VAL A 23 -0.80 1.29 27.34
CA VAL A 23 -0.40 0.34 28.41
C VAL A 23 -1.54 -0.63 28.79
N LYS A 24 -2.79 -0.31 28.47
CA LYS A 24 -3.95 -1.16 28.84
C LYS A 24 -4.28 -2.28 27.84
N LYS A 25 -3.52 -2.42 26.76
CA LYS A 25 -3.69 -3.47 25.74
C LYS A 25 -2.46 -4.38 25.67
N GLY A 26 -1.96 -4.80 26.83
CA GLY A 26 -0.89 -5.78 26.95
C GLY A 26 -1.28 -6.82 27.99
N GLU A 27 -2.01 -7.85 27.58
CA GLU A 27 -2.08 -9.09 28.36
C GLU A 27 -2.24 -10.30 27.42
N ASN A 28 -1.31 -11.23 27.60
CA ASN A 28 -1.23 -12.60 27.09
C ASN A 28 -0.83 -12.81 25.62
N VAL A 29 0.48 -12.92 25.39
CA VAL A 29 1.02 -13.86 24.41
C VAL A 29 1.96 -14.80 25.15
N GLU A 30 1.48 -16.02 25.37
CA GLU A 30 2.23 -17.15 25.88
C GLU A 30 3.23 -17.61 24.82
N ASP A 31 4.44 -17.89 25.28
CA ASP A 31 5.62 -18.33 24.54
C ASP A 31 5.37 -19.70 23.87
N ILE A 32 5.36 -19.75 22.53
CA ILE A 32 5.41 -21.00 21.76
C ILE A 32 6.65 -20.99 20.87
N SER A 33 7.81 -20.77 21.48
CA SER A 33 9.10 -21.16 20.89
C SER A 33 9.41 -22.63 21.21
N LYS A 34 8.74 -23.58 20.54
CA LYS A 34 9.23 -24.96 20.42
C LYS A 34 8.46 -25.74 19.35
N HIS A 35 9.25 -26.30 18.43
CA HIS A 35 8.92 -27.29 17.41
C HIS A 35 8.55 -26.76 16.02
N PHE A 36 9.58 -26.48 15.22
CA PHE A 36 9.52 -26.88 13.81
C PHE A 36 10.89 -27.43 13.38
N LYS A 37 10.94 -28.72 13.06
CA LYS A 37 12.01 -29.35 12.27
C LYS A 37 11.44 -29.54 10.87
N LEU A 38 12.03 -28.89 9.88
CA LEU A 38 11.73 -29.10 8.47
C LEU A 38 12.40 -30.41 8.01
N ASP A 39 11.59 -31.39 7.62
CA ASP A 39 12.01 -32.46 6.72
C ASP A 39 11.45 -32.16 5.32
N THR A 40 12.34 -31.70 4.45
CA THR A 40 12.12 -31.59 3.00
C THR A 40 12.15 -32.97 2.37
N ASN A 41 11.01 -33.44 1.86
CA ASN A 41 10.90 -34.24 0.63
C ASN A 41 9.43 -34.64 0.36
N SER A 42 8.82 -34.06 -0.66
CA SER A 42 7.82 -34.77 -1.47
C SER A 42 7.71 -34.18 -2.87
N VAL A 43 8.29 -34.92 -3.82
CA VAL A 43 8.00 -34.89 -5.24
C VAL A 43 6.54 -35.30 -5.46
N ILE A 44 5.79 -34.56 -6.29
CA ILE A 44 4.50 -35.05 -6.81
C ILE A 44 4.49 -34.93 -8.35
N THR A 45 4.26 -36.08 -8.97
CA THR A 45 4.01 -36.30 -10.40
C THR A 45 2.54 -36.64 -10.58
N GLY A 46 1.87 -35.98 -11.55
CA GLY A 46 0.68 -36.47 -12.27
C GLY A 46 -0.70 -36.16 -11.67
N GLN A 47 -1.57 -35.45 -12.42
CA GLN A 47 -2.50 -36.07 -13.39
C GLN A 47 -3.49 -35.04 -13.97
N ASP A 48 -3.66 -35.15 -15.29
CA ASP A 48 -4.73 -34.61 -16.13
C ASP A 48 -6.13 -34.77 -15.53
N LYS A 49 -6.92 -33.68 -15.58
CA LYS A 49 -8.37 -33.72 -15.83
C LYS A 49 -8.81 -32.44 -16.57
N THR A 50 -9.23 -32.66 -17.80
CA THR A 50 -9.89 -31.71 -18.70
C THR A 50 -11.23 -31.25 -18.11
N PHE A 51 -11.46 -29.94 -18.08
CA PHE A 51 -12.78 -29.34 -17.87
C PHE A 51 -12.95 -28.25 -18.92
N GLU A 52 -13.85 -28.46 -19.89
CA GLU A 52 -14.30 -27.43 -20.81
C GLU A 52 -15.36 -26.58 -20.11
N THR A 53 -15.05 -25.32 -19.85
CA THR A 53 -16.04 -24.26 -19.66
C THR A 53 -15.56 -23.03 -20.43
N THR A 54 -16.35 -22.68 -21.44
CA THR A 54 -16.23 -21.47 -22.24
C THR A 54 -16.57 -20.27 -21.37
N ASP A 55 -15.56 -19.50 -21.00
CA ASP A 55 -15.69 -18.11 -20.61
C ASP A 55 -14.39 -17.43 -21.04
N GLU A 56 -14.49 -16.26 -21.68
CA GLU A 56 -13.36 -15.52 -22.23
C GLU A 56 -12.46 -14.96 -21.11
N GLN A 57 -11.73 -15.85 -20.43
CA GLN A 57 -10.55 -15.47 -19.68
C GLN A 57 -9.51 -15.01 -20.70
N ARG A 58 -9.17 -13.71 -20.66
CA ARG A 58 -7.88 -13.24 -21.16
C ARG A 58 -6.81 -13.94 -20.34
N VAL A 59 -6.43 -15.14 -20.78
CA VAL A 59 -5.20 -15.79 -20.39
C VAL A 59 -4.11 -14.85 -20.86
N ILE A 60 -3.48 -14.13 -19.93
CA ILE A 60 -2.16 -13.57 -20.18
C ILE A 60 -1.30 -14.79 -20.45
N GLU A 61 -1.02 -15.05 -21.72
CA GLU A 61 -0.10 -16.09 -22.14
C GLU A 61 1.25 -15.65 -21.55
N ALA A 62 1.64 -16.25 -20.42
CA ALA A 62 2.96 -16.07 -19.84
C ALA A 62 3.96 -16.55 -20.90
N SER A 63 4.44 -15.59 -21.70
CA SER A 63 5.41 -15.82 -22.74
C SER A 63 6.66 -16.39 -22.08
N LYS A 64 6.82 -17.70 -22.21
CA LYS A 64 8.01 -18.52 -21.93
C LYS A 64 9.23 -17.70 -21.44
N LEU A 65 9.28 -17.43 -20.14
CA LEU A 65 10.52 -17.05 -19.47
C LEU A 65 11.37 -18.31 -19.35
N ASN A 66 12.35 -18.45 -20.23
CA ASN A 66 13.34 -19.51 -20.17
C ASN A 66 14.63 -18.92 -19.57
N SER A 67 15.06 -19.52 -18.46
CA SER A 67 16.23 -19.21 -17.63
C SER A 67 16.01 -18.18 -16.51
N ASP A 68 16.37 -18.59 -15.29
CA ASP A 68 16.27 -17.80 -14.05
C ASP A 68 17.01 -16.45 -14.13
N VAL A 69 18.01 -16.35 -15.02
CA VAL A 69 18.80 -15.12 -15.27
C VAL A 69 17.97 -14.05 -16.01
N GLU A 70 17.11 -14.44 -16.94
CA GLU A 70 16.24 -13.50 -17.66
C GLU A 70 15.11 -12.95 -16.77
N VAL A 71 14.70 -13.71 -15.74
CA VAL A 71 13.72 -13.26 -14.74
C VAL A 71 14.34 -12.18 -13.84
N GLU A 72 15.55 -12.42 -13.33
CA GLU A 72 16.24 -11.50 -12.41
C GLU A 72 16.55 -10.15 -13.09
N GLU A 73 17.05 -10.17 -14.33
CA GLU A 73 17.27 -8.94 -15.12
C GLU A 73 15.96 -8.18 -15.43
N GLN A 74 14.83 -8.89 -15.55
CA GLN A 74 13.52 -8.24 -15.75
C GLN A 74 13.01 -7.61 -14.46
N MET A 75 13.19 -8.26 -13.32
CA MET A 75 12.83 -7.71 -12.00
C MET A 75 13.63 -6.44 -11.70
N GLU A 76 14.95 -6.44 -11.95
CA GLU A 76 15.79 -5.25 -11.75
C GLU A 76 15.31 -4.07 -12.60
N LYS A 77 14.93 -4.30 -13.86
CA LYS A 77 14.36 -3.26 -14.73
C LYS A 77 13.04 -2.72 -14.20
N TRP A 78 12.18 -3.58 -13.66
CA TRP A 78 10.89 -3.17 -13.08
C TRP A 78 11.09 -2.32 -11.82
N ASP A 79 12.04 -2.69 -10.96
CA ASP A 79 12.40 -1.91 -9.77
C ASP A 79 12.94 -0.53 -10.17
N GLU A 80 13.86 -0.46 -11.14
CA GLU A 80 14.39 0.81 -11.66
C GLU A 80 13.29 1.69 -12.27
N GLN A 81 12.34 1.09 -13.00
CA GLN A 81 11.19 1.81 -13.55
C GLN A 81 10.29 2.34 -12.44
N TYR A 82 10.02 1.54 -11.42
CA TYR A 82 9.19 1.95 -10.28
C TYR A 82 9.82 3.12 -9.51
N ASP A 83 11.13 3.05 -9.24
CA ASP A 83 11.89 4.14 -8.61
C ASP A 83 11.84 5.45 -9.42
N GLN A 84 11.90 5.35 -10.74
CA GLN A 84 11.76 6.50 -11.64
C GLN A 84 10.35 7.11 -11.54
N LEU A 85 9.32 6.27 -11.54
CA LEU A 85 7.92 6.71 -11.40
C LEU A 85 7.69 7.38 -10.05
N GLU A 86 8.21 6.81 -8.96
CA GLU A 86 8.13 7.43 -7.64
C GLU A 86 8.78 8.81 -7.61
N LYS A 87 9.95 8.95 -8.25
CA LYS A 87 10.67 10.21 -8.30
C LYS A 87 9.93 11.25 -9.14
N GLU A 88 9.38 10.84 -10.28
CA GLU A 88 8.55 11.70 -11.12
C GLU A 88 7.32 12.19 -10.35
N TRP A 89 6.60 11.27 -9.69
CA TRP A 89 5.46 11.60 -8.85
C TRP A 89 5.81 12.58 -7.73
N LYS A 90 6.89 12.34 -6.98
CA LYS A 90 7.37 13.24 -5.91
C LYS A 90 7.64 14.65 -6.46
N ASN A 91 8.28 14.76 -7.63
CA ASN A 91 8.55 16.06 -8.25
C ASN A 91 7.29 16.78 -8.70
N LEU A 92 6.33 16.05 -9.29
CA LEU A 92 5.05 16.62 -9.72
C LEU A 92 4.24 17.16 -8.55
N VAL A 93 4.14 16.40 -7.46
CA VAL A 93 3.43 16.85 -6.26
C VAL A 93 4.15 18.02 -5.60
N LEU A 94 5.48 18.00 -5.53
CA LEU A 94 6.26 19.14 -5.02
C LEU A 94 6.00 20.41 -5.85
N ASN A 95 6.01 20.29 -7.18
CA ASN A 95 5.73 21.41 -8.07
C ASN A 95 4.30 21.93 -7.89
N LEU A 96 3.31 21.03 -7.83
CA LEU A 96 1.93 21.40 -7.55
C LEU A 96 1.86 22.19 -6.24
N PHE A 97 2.42 21.67 -5.16
CA PHE A 97 2.30 22.29 -3.84
C PHE A 97 3.02 23.64 -3.76
N THR A 98 4.24 23.73 -4.27
CA THR A 98 5.09 24.91 -4.06
C THR A 98 4.92 25.98 -5.14
N VAL A 99 4.71 25.59 -6.40
CA VAL A 99 4.64 26.52 -7.53
C VAL A 99 3.20 26.85 -7.88
N GLU A 100 2.35 25.84 -8.06
CA GLU A 100 0.99 26.05 -8.58
C GLU A 100 -0.02 26.46 -7.51
N LEU A 101 0.08 25.84 -6.33
CA LEU A 101 -0.78 26.12 -5.18
C LEU A 101 -0.19 27.15 -4.24
N ASN A 102 1.11 27.47 -4.38
CA ASN A 102 1.85 28.41 -3.55
C ASN A 102 1.66 28.14 -2.04
N LEU A 103 1.74 26.87 -1.66
CA LEU A 103 1.65 26.39 -0.29
C LEU A 103 3.02 26.45 0.37
N GLU A 104 3.02 26.51 1.71
CA GLU A 104 4.25 26.41 2.49
C GLU A 104 4.89 25.02 2.34
N GLN A 105 6.22 24.96 2.44
CA GLN A 105 6.98 23.70 2.39
C GLN A 105 6.47 22.67 3.40
N ALA A 106 5.99 23.14 4.57
CA ALA A 106 5.41 22.28 5.60
C ALA A 106 4.18 21.49 5.11
N ALA A 107 3.40 22.02 4.16
CA ALA A 107 2.26 21.29 3.59
C ALA A 107 2.71 20.10 2.74
N TYR A 108 3.83 20.22 2.03
CA TYR A 108 4.41 19.12 1.26
C TYR A 108 5.04 18.06 2.19
N GLU A 109 5.71 18.50 3.25
CA GLU A 109 6.25 17.58 4.28
C GLU A 109 5.13 16.80 4.98
N ASP A 110 4.03 17.47 5.34
CA ASP A 110 2.83 16.83 5.87
C ASP A 110 2.26 15.79 4.89
N TYR A 111 2.23 16.11 3.59
CA TYR A 111 1.83 15.17 2.54
C TYR A 111 2.72 13.92 2.51
N LEU A 112 4.04 14.07 2.59
CA LEU A 112 4.96 12.93 2.63
C LEU A 112 4.71 12.03 3.85
N LEU A 113 4.49 12.63 5.02
CA LEU A 113 4.15 11.89 6.24
C LEU A 113 2.82 11.14 6.10
N MET A 114 1.83 11.75 5.44
CA MET A 114 0.55 11.09 5.17
C MET A 114 0.71 9.91 4.20
N LYS A 115 1.50 10.07 3.13
CA LYS A 115 1.79 8.98 2.18
C LYS A 115 2.49 7.80 2.87
N GLU A 116 3.50 8.07 3.70
CA GLU A 116 4.20 7.04 4.46
C GLU A 116 3.24 6.33 5.44
N GLY A 117 2.39 7.10 6.13
CA GLY A 117 1.37 6.56 7.03
C GLY A 117 0.40 5.63 6.31
N LEU A 118 -0.13 6.07 5.16
CA LEU A 118 -1.04 5.29 4.32
C LEU A 118 -0.42 3.95 3.93
N SER A 119 0.82 3.96 3.42
CA SER A 119 1.54 2.75 3.02
C SER A 119 1.71 1.78 4.20
N LYS A 120 2.08 2.28 5.38
CA LYS A 120 2.22 1.45 6.60
C LYS A 120 0.89 0.85 7.06
N ASP A 121 -0.19 1.61 6.95
CA ASP A 121 -1.52 1.14 7.36
C ASP A 121 -2.08 0.11 6.36
N LYS A 122 -1.86 0.30 5.06
CA LYS A 122 -2.15 -0.72 4.03
C LYS A 122 -1.34 -2.00 4.28
N LEU A 123 -0.04 -1.89 4.54
CA LEU A 123 0.81 -3.05 4.83
C LEU A 123 0.33 -3.81 6.08
N ARG A 124 0.03 -3.09 7.16
CA ARG A 124 -0.49 -3.72 8.39
C ARG A 124 -1.82 -4.43 8.16
N ALA A 125 -2.69 -3.84 7.33
CA ALA A 125 -3.96 -4.44 6.94
C ALA A 125 -3.76 -5.76 6.20
N PHE A 126 -2.89 -5.71 5.19
CA PHE A 126 -2.52 -6.87 4.38
C PHE A 126 -1.93 -7.99 5.24
N GLU A 127 -0.93 -7.69 6.07
CA GLU A 127 -0.33 -8.67 6.99
C GLU A 127 -1.36 -9.30 7.93
N ALA A 128 -2.29 -8.51 8.46
CA ALA A 128 -3.35 -9.00 9.35
C ALA A 128 -4.33 -9.93 8.61
N PHE A 129 -4.74 -9.57 7.40
CA PHE A 129 -5.57 -10.41 6.55
C PHE A 129 -4.86 -11.73 6.23
N HIS A 130 -3.58 -11.66 5.83
CA HIS A 130 -2.79 -12.83 5.50
C HIS A 130 -2.67 -13.81 6.68
N ALA A 131 -2.41 -13.29 7.88
CA ALA A 131 -2.34 -14.10 9.10
C ALA A 131 -3.68 -14.77 9.45
N GLU A 132 -4.82 -14.11 9.20
CA GLU A 132 -6.14 -14.70 9.42
C GLU A 132 -6.45 -15.81 8.40
N MET A 133 -6.12 -15.58 7.13
CA MET A 133 -6.36 -16.54 6.06
C MET A 133 -5.47 -17.78 6.20
N GLU A 134 -4.20 -17.61 6.55
CA GLU A 134 -3.28 -18.73 6.85
C GLU A 134 -3.81 -19.57 8.02
N LYS A 135 -4.29 -18.92 9.09
CA LYS A 135 -4.91 -19.62 10.23
C LYS A 135 -6.16 -20.41 9.83
N LYS A 136 -6.94 -19.92 8.88
CA LYS A 136 -8.24 -20.50 8.49
C LYS A 136 -8.14 -21.57 7.41
N TYR A 137 -7.22 -21.40 6.46
CA TYR A 137 -7.12 -22.21 5.25
C TYR A 137 -5.76 -22.92 5.09
N GLY A 138 -4.79 -22.62 5.96
CA GLY A 138 -3.43 -23.15 5.93
C GLY A 138 -2.52 -22.43 4.93
N ASP A 139 -1.24 -22.78 4.94
CA ASP A 139 -0.15 -22.09 4.23
C ASP A 139 -0.31 -22.05 2.70
N ASN A 140 -1.17 -22.90 2.14
CA ASN A 140 -1.40 -23.04 0.69
C ASN A 140 -2.67 -22.32 0.20
N TYR A 141 -3.24 -21.39 0.97
CA TYR A 141 -4.42 -20.67 0.50
C TYR A 141 -4.07 -19.79 -0.70
N THR A 142 -4.92 -19.83 -1.72
CA THR A 142 -4.78 -18.93 -2.86
C THR A 142 -5.33 -17.56 -2.46
N TYR A 143 -4.47 -16.55 -2.49
CA TYR A 143 -4.89 -15.17 -2.29
C TYR A 143 -5.79 -14.74 -3.44
N ASN A 144 -7.02 -14.37 -3.09
CA ASN A 144 -7.93 -13.67 -3.98
C ASN A 144 -8.55 -12.56 -3.13
N PRO A 145 -8.33 -11.27 -3.49
CA PRO A 145 -8.83 -10.17 -2.69
C PRO A 145 -10.34 -10.32 -2.49
N SER A 146 -10.78 -10.35 -1.25
CA SER A 146 -12.21 -10.38 -0.97
C SER A 146 -12.81 -8.97 -1.16
N ASP A 147 -14.11 -8.88 -1.44
CA ASP A 147 -14.80 -7.59 -1.49
C ASP A 147 -14.62 -6.78 -0.20
N GLU A 148 -14.50 -7.47 0.95
CA GLU A 148 -14.24 -6.87 2.26
C GLU A 148 -12.83 -6.26 2.35
N GLU A 149 -11.82 -6.92 1.79
CA GLU A 149 -10.44 -6.40 1.75
C GLU A 149 -10.33 -5.18 0.84
N ILE A 150 -10.95 -5.23 -0.34
CA ILE A 150 -11.02 -4.09 -1.27
C ILE A 150 -11.72 -2.90 -0.60
N GLN A 151 -12.82 -3.15 0.12
CA GLN A 151 -13.52 -2.08 0.84
C GLN A 151 -12.67 -1.53 1.99
N PHE A 152 -11.97 -2.39 2.72
CA PHE A 152 -11.10 -1.96 3.81
C PHE A 152 -9.93 -1.10 3.33
N GLU A 153 -9.29 -1.47 2.22
CA GLU A 153 -8.24 -0.65 1.61
C GLU A 153 -8.78 0.73 1.19
N LYS A 154 -9.97 0.78 0.57
CA LYS A 154 -10.66 2.03 0.24
C LYS A 154 -10.94 2.87 1.48
N ASP A 155 -11.36 2.26 2.58
CA ASP A 155 -11.63 2.96 3.84
C ASP A 155 -10.34 3.55 4.45
N ILE A 156 -9.19 2.88 4.30
CA ILE A 156 -7.89 3.44 4.69
C ILE A 156 -7.56 4.64 3.79
N GLN A 157 -7.64 4.47 2.46
CA GLN A 157 -7.38 5.56 1.51
C GLN A 157 -8.24 6.78 1.81
N GLN A 158 -9.54 6.57 2.01
CA GLN A 158 -10.51 7.64 2.25
C GLN A 158 -10.13 8.48 3.49
N LYS A 159 -9.64 7.85 4.56
CA LYS A 159 -9.21 8.59 5.77
C LYS A 159 -8.03 9.52 5.48
N TYR A 160 -7.08 9.08 4.67
CA TYR A 160 -5.93 9.90 4.28
C TYR A 160 -6.32 10.99 3.29
N ASP A 161 -7.21 10.69 2.35
CA ASP A 161 -7.79 11.66 1.42
C ASP A 161 -8.56 12.76 2.18
N GLU A 162 -9.38 12.40 3.17
CA GLU A 162 -10.09 13.35 4.04
C GLU A 162 -9.12 14.21 4.87
N LEU A 163 -8.06 13.61 5.41
CA LEU A 163 -7.03 14.33 6.16
C LEU A 163 -6.29 15.32 5.26
N LEU A 164 -5.86 14.89 4.07
CA LEU A 164 -5.18 15.75 3.11
C LEU A 164 -6.10 16.88 2.65
N LYS A 165 -7.37 16.57 2.35
CA LYS A 165 -8.40 17.56 2.02
C LYS A 165 -8.57 18.60 3.13
N SER A 166 -8.59 18.18 4.39
CA SER A 166 -8.71 19.10 5.53
C SER A 166 -7.55 20.08 5.66
N LYS A 167 -6.34 19.66 5.23
CA LYS A 167 -5.11 20.48 5.27
C LYS A 167 -4.99 21.41 4.06
N LEU A 168 -5.28 20.91 2.87
CA LEU A 168 -5.14 21.67 1.62
C LEU A 168 -6.34 22.61 1.35
N GLY A 169 -7.52 22.24 1.84
CA GLY A 169 -8.79 22.83 1.44
C GLY A 169 -9.34 22.22 0.15
N GLU A 170 -10.66 22.30 -0.04
CA GLU A 170 -11.43 21.66 -1.12
C GLU A 170 -10.82 21.92 -2.51
N GLY A 171 -10.59 23.19 -2.88
CA GLY A 171 -10.14 23.55 -4.22
C GLY A 171 -8.72 23.07 -4.55
N ASN A 172 -7.82 23.09 -3.58
CA ASN A 172 -6.45 22.59 -3.74
C ASN A 172 -6.42 21.06 -3.79
N PHE A 173 -7.27 20.41 -3.00
CA PHE A 173 -7.40 18.96 -3.00
C PHE A 173 -7.94 18.44 -4.34
N ILE A 174 -8.89 19.14 -4.98
CA ILE A 174 -9.37 18.78 -6.33
C ILE A 174 -8.20 18.77 -7.33
N LYS A 175 -7.34 19.79 -7.31
CA LYS A 175 -6.15 19.83 -8.19
C LYS A 175 -5.17 18.70 -7.92
N TYR A 176 -5.03 18.29 -6.66
CA TYR A 176 -4.24 17.11 -6.30
C TYR A 176 -4.84 15.83 -6.87
N LEU A 177 -6.17 15.64 -6.79
CA LEU A 177 -6.85 14.49 -7.39
C LEU A 177 -6.69 14.48 -8.92
N GLU A 178 -6.84 15.64 -9.58
CA GLU A 178 -6.61 15.77 -11.02
C GLU A 178 -5.17 15.37 -11.39
N LEU A 179 -4.17 15.80 -10.60
CA LEU A 179 -2.79 15.39 -10.82
C LEU A 179 -2.61 13.88 -10.69
N ARG A 180 -3.22 13.27 -9.67
CA ARG A 180 -3.19 11.83 -9.41
C ARG A 180 -3.77 11.03 -10.56
N ASP A 181 -4.97 11.41 -11.00
CA ASP A 181 -5.69 10.71 -12.05
C ASP A 181 -4.98 10.85 -13.41
N ASN A 182 -4.49 12.06 -13.72
CA ASN A 182 -3.72 12.33 -14.93
C ASN A 182 -2.38 11.57 -14.96
N PHE A 183 -1.74 11.35 -13.80
CA PHE A 183 -0.48 10.64 -13.75
C PHE A 183 -0.64 9.19 -14.20
N ASN A 184 -1.55 8.43 -13.57
CA ASN A 184 -1.81 7.05 -13.97
C ASN A 184 -2.38 6.94 -15.39
N GLN A 185 -3.22 7.88 -15.82
CA GLN A 185 -3.66 7.93 -17.22
C GLN A 185 -2.46 8.07 -18.17
N SER A 186 -1.52 8.97 -17.87
CA SER A 186 -0.33 9.16 -18.71
C SER A 186 0.58 7.92 -18.74
N LEU A 187 0.60 7.13 -17.66
CA LEU A 187 1.33 5.86 -17.62
C LEU A 187 0.69 4.83 -18.54
N MET A 188 -0.64 4.72 -18.52
CA MET A 188 -1.39 3.83 -19.41
C MET A 188 -1.19 4.19 -20.89
N GLU A 189 -1.04 5.47 -21.22
CA GLU A 189 -0.85 5.93 -22.61
C GLU A 189 0.58 5.70 -23.13
N LYS A 190 1.59 5.69 -22.23
CA LYS A 190 3.01 5.58 -22.60
C LYS A 190 3.52 4.14 -22.65
N GLN A 191 2.91 3.22 -21.90
CA GLN A 191 3.38 1.84 -21.77
C GLN A 191 2.73 0.92 -22.81
N ASP A 192 3.46 -0.10 -23.29
CA ASP A 192 2.89 -1.10 -24.19
C ASP A 192 1.96 -2.03 -23.41
N PRO A 193 0.66 -2.12 -23.75
CA PRO A 193 -0.27 -3.02 -23.07
C PRO A 193 0.15 -4.50 -23.14
N ASN A 194 1.01 -4.89 -24.07
CA ASN A 194 1.49 -6.25 -24.24
C ASN A 194 2.68 -6.61 -23.34
N GLU A 195 3.39 -5.61 -22.78
CA GLU A 195 4.53 -5.81 -21.87
C GLU A 195 4.12 -5.70 -20.38
N GLY A 196 2.86 -5.37 -20.11
CA GLY A 196 2.34 -5.09 -18.77
C GLY A 196 2.37 -3.58 -18.47
N VAL A 197 1.44 -3.12 -17.63
CA VAL A 197 1.35 -1.70 -17.24
C VAL A 197 1.63 -1.56 -15.75
N ILE A 198 2.66 -0.80 -15.41
CA ILE A 198 2.98 -0.38 -14.05
C ILE A 198 2.15 0.87 -13.75
N LEU A 199 1.27 0.75 -12.76
CA LEU A 199 0.48 1.86 -12.23
C LEU A 199 1.00 2.23 -10.84
N MET A 200 0.95 3.52 -10.52
CA MET A 200 1.25 3.96 -9.16
C MET A 200 0.05 3.71 -8.26
N ASP A 201 0.34 3.17 -7.08
CA ASP A 201 -0.54 3.25 -5.92
C ASP A 201 -0.21 4.52 -5.12
N PHE A 202 -1.25 5.28 -4.76
CA PHE A 202 -1.13 6.67 -4.31
C PHE A 202 -1.29 6.88 -2.82
#